data_AF-A0A5J4UJS1-F1
#
_entry.id   AF-A0A5J4UJS1-F1
#
_cell.length_a   1.000
_cell.length_b   1.000
_cell.length_c   1.000
_cell.angle_alpha   90.00
_cell.angle_beta   90.00
_cell.angle_gamma   90.00
#
_symmetry.space_group_name_H-M   'P 1'
#
loop_
_entity.id
_entity.type
_entity.pdbx_description
1 polymer ?
#
loop_
_entity_poly.entity_id
_entity_poly.type
_entity_poly.pdbx_seq_one_letter_code
_entity_poly.pdbx_strand_id
1 'polypeptide(L)'
;MTPQSDYAPVMITYNGYPQLMEEESNNNIEFIQTRFISTHGSHTGAIDIRGSIGSIKLDCVTFSKTVAELSTRFVSDAFYGNVMYVSGIHDLQYFASQFIVHCRSDSDTPKLAAQNSLDFGSDDYLIPDFQSSMVISESGSDSTGMGTELLPFSSIQTAIAMCNPKKAQFVEKQVDMVYYPISVNIKAGIYEESEIKIVSERITMKGEGIGNTTIQNKDSSCILSIESDNTFCKMEIIGITFEQVIVVASIGDNALMMIQYGEINLIQCSFKQMNSITPSNVPFIRNYCKNTILSQVSFSNSNFNSFNSISAIEVVPGGGLRLDRCQFINISGASVIKAVLSDKFSDLIIRDCKFHQCVNTLEGSIVVTNSMVNDPTISKVQQILVSPISTFTRCEFTSNIQNGGVKFLGNYFQIGFVQCLFDSTSTISYSDGWNNPNGNEIKYYSFGGCTGNASSESISISTTGSLYSSIIQAINQKTQGGQSLLTLSIGQGTWQDDGLMIGARSIKIEGSGVNETILMNKATN
;
A
#
# COMPACT_ATOMS: atom_id res chain seq x y z
N MET A 1 -42.07 -15.52 27.21
CA MET A 1 -41.30 -14.48 26.51
C MET A 1 -41.00 -13.40 27.53
N THR A 2 -39.74 -13.26 27.93
CA THR A 2 -39.30 -12.12 28.74
C THR A 2 -39.64 -10.83 27.98
N PRO A 3 -40.08 -9.76 28.65
CA PRO A 3 -40.26 -8.47 27.98
C PRO A 3 -38.90 -8.11 27.38
N GLN A 4 -38.81 -7.92 26.06
CA GLN A 4 -37.57 -7.49 25.43
C GLN A 4 -37.17 -6.18 26.10
N SER A 5 -36.05 -6.16 26.82
CA SER A 5 -35.48 -4.91 27.30
C SER A 5 -35.10 -4.09 26.09
N ASP A 6 -35.52 -2.83 26.03
CA ASP A 6 -35.02 -1.91 25.02
C ASP A 6 -33.49 -1.90 25.04
N TYR A 7 -32.88 -1.96 23.86
CA TYR A 7 -31.43 -1.95 23.74
C TYR A 7 -31.03 -1.28 22.43
N ALA A 8 -29.89 -0.61 22.48
CA ALA A 8 -29.18 -0.07 21.33
C ALA A 8 -27.68 -0.10 21.68
N PRO A 9 -26.78 -0.01 20.69
CA PRO A 9 -25.34 0.07 20.95
C PRO A 9 -24.98 1.21 21.89
N VAL A 10 -25.65 2.35 21.75
CA VAL A 10 -25.57 3.47 22.68
C VAL A 10 -26.98 3.82 23.13
N MET A 11 -27.24 3.63 24.42
CA MET A 11 -28.48 4.07 25.06
C MET A 11 -28.14 5.21 26.03
N ILE A 12 -28.77 6.36 25.82
CA ILE A 12 -28.63 7.55 26.65
C ILE A 12 -29.93 7.70 27.44
N THR A 13 -29.84 7.65 28.78
CA THR A 13 -31.00 7.64 29.66
C THR A 13 -30.70 8.26 31.03
N TYR A 14 -31.72 8.39 31.89
CA TYR A 14 -31.62 8.92 33.25
C TYR A 14 -31.77 7.82 34.31
N ASN A 15 -31.27 8.11 35.51
CA ASN A 15 -31.44 7.24 36.67
C ASN A 15 -32.92 7.14 37.04
N GLY A 16 -33.50 5.94 36.93
CA GLY A 16 -34.91 5.69 37.21
C GLY A 16 -35.76 5.30 35.99
N TYR A 17 -35.20 5.30 34.78
CA TYR A 17 -35.87 4.77 33.58
C TYR A 17 -36.41 3.35 33.83
N PRO A 18 -37.67 3.03 33.45
CA PRO A 18 -38.56 3.78 32.55
C PRO A 18 -39.59 4.72 33.22
N GLN A 19 -39.41 5.10 34.49
CA GLN A 19 -40.34 6.00 35.18
C GLN A 19 -40.28 7.42 34.61
N LEU A 20 -41.40 8.15 34.51
CA LEU A 20 -41.42 9.53 33.99
C LEU A 20 -40.37 10.41 34.69
N MET A 21 -39.57 11.10 33.88
CA MET A 21 -38.56 12.04 34.34
C MET A 21 -39.24 13.32 34.86
N GLU A 22 -38.94 13.72 36.09
CA GLU A 22 -39.61 14.85 36.77
C GLU A 22 -38.95 16.21 36.47
N GLU A 23 -37.68 16.25 36.07
CA GLU A 23 -36.92 17.47 35.77
C GLU A 23 -36.03 17.29 34.52
N GLU A 24 -35.86 18.32 33.69
CA GLU A 24 -34.94 18.27 32.53
C GLU A 24 -33.47 18.21 32.95
N SER A 25 -32.67 17.46 32.19
CA SER A 25 -31.23 17.36 32.42
C SER A 25 -30.46 18.38 31.56
N ASN A 26 -29.53 19.13 32.15
CA ASN A 26 -28.63 20.04 31.41
C ASN A 26 -27.36 19.35 30.87
N ASN A 27 -27.37 18.02 30.71
CA ASN A 27 -26.21 17.30 30.20
C ASN A 27 -26.09 17.45 28.68
N ASN A 28 -24.88 17.76 28.22
CA ASN A 28 -24.55 17.87 26.80
C ASN A 28 -23.71 16.67 26.37
N ILE A 29 -24.05 16.06 25.25
CA ILE A 29 -23.40 14.87 24.71
C ILE A 29 -22.95 15.16 23.28
N GLU A 30 -21.71 14.84 22.97
CA GLU A 30 -21.16 15.03 21.63
C GLU A 30 -20.57 13.73 21.10
N PHE A 31 -20.92 13.40 19.86
CA PHE A 31 -20.28 12.36 19.06
C PHE A 31 -19.50 13.04 17.95
N ILE A 32 -18.17 12.91 17.97
CA ILE A 32 -17.28 13.55 17.00
C ILE A 32 -16.45 12.47 16.33
N GLN A 33 -16.48 12.41 14.99
CA GLN A 33 -15.68 11.48 14.18
C GLN A 33 -15.89 9.99 14.57
N THR A 34 -17.13 9.64 14.92
CA THR A 34 -17.51 8.29 15.36
C THR A 34 -18.13 7.47 14.23
N ARG A 35 -18.00 6.14 14.30
CA ARG A 35 -18.60 5.20 13.33
C ARG A 35 -19.43 4.14 14.03
N PHE A 36 -20.64 3.91 13.53
CA PHE A 36 -21.49 2.76 13.87
C PHE A 36 -21.52 1.85 12.65
N ILE A 37 -21.14 0.57 12.79
CA ILE A 37 -20.99 -0.36 11.67
C ILE A 37 -21.69 -1.67 12.02
N SER A 38 -22.67 -2.07 11.21
CA SER A 38 -23.42 -3.33 11.35
C SER A 38 -23.99 -3.55 12.76
N THR A 39 -24.54 -2.48 13.33
CA THR A 39 -25.08 -2.50 14.69
C THR A 39 -26.59 -2.73 14.71
N HIS A 40 -27.09 -3.34 15.79
CA HIS A 40 -28.49 -3.70 15.97
C HIS A 40 -29.04 -3.23 17.31
N GLY A 41 -30.33 -2.90 17.35
CA GLY A 41 -31.04 -2.59 18.59
C GLY A 41 -32.55 -2.67 18.39
N SER A 42 -33.36 -2.52 19.45
CA SER A 42 -34.81 -2.72 19.41
C SER A 42 -35.51 -1.66 18.53
N HIS A 43 -35.51 -0.41 18.99
CA HIS A 43 -36.09 0.76 18.29
C HIS A 43 -35.11 1.45 17.34
N THR A 44 -33.82 1.21 17.52
CA THR A 44 -32.77 1.83 16.73
C THR A 44 -31.56 0.93 16.63
N GLY A 45 -30.87 1.01 15.49
CA GLY A 45 -29.64 0.28 15.28
C GLY A 45 -28.40 0.94 15.89
N ALA A 46 -28.46 2.19 16.33
CA ALA A 46 -27.26 2.93 16.75
C ALA A 46 -27.42 3.69 18.07
N ILE A 47 -28.24 4.74 18.10
CA ILE A 47 -28.39 5.63 19.26
C ILE A 47 -29.85 5.67 19.70
N ASP A 48 -30.13 5.27 20.95
CA ASP A 48 -31.43 5.38 21.62
C ASP A 48 -31.34 6.45 22.72
N ILE A 49 -32.19 7.47 22.66
CA ILE A 49 -32.25 8.58 23.62
C ILE A 49 -33.59 8.55 24.35
N ARG A 50 -33.52 8.42 25.68
CA ARG A 50 -34.67 8.35 26.58
C ARG A 50 -34.63 9.48 27.61
N GLY A 51 -35.73 10.24 27.69
CA GLY A 51 -35.89 11.37 28.63
C GLY A 51 -35.46 12.72 28.04
N SER A 52 -35.67 13.81 28.81
CA SER A 52 -35.28 15.17 28.38
C SER A 52 -33.81 15.43 28.71
N ILE A 53 -32.95 15.41 27.69
CA ILE A 53 -31.48 15.56 27.80
C ILE A 53 -31.04 16.83 27.09
N GLY A 54 -30.23 17.66 27.74
CA GLY A 54 -29.86 19.02 27.33
C GLY A 54 -29.54 19.22 25.85
N SER A 55 -28.39 18.76 25.35
CA SER A 55 -28.09 18.83 23.91
C SER A 55 -27.31 17.62 23.43
N ILE A 56 -27.58 17.19 22.20
CA ILE A 56 -26.89 16.06 21.56
C ILE A 56 -26.36 16.53 20.22
N LYS A 57 -25.04 16.61 20.10
CA LYS A 57 -24.35 16.99 18.86
C LYS A 57 -23.73 15.77 18.20
N LEU A 58 -24.00 15.58 16.92
CA LEU A 58 -23.34 14.62 16.04
C LEU A 58 -22.53 15.40 15.01
N ASP A 59 -21.21 15.25 15.03
CA ASP A 59 -20.31 15.87 14.06
C ASP A 59 -19.45 14.79 13.40
N CYS A 60 -19.48 14.71 12.07
CA CYS A 60 -18.73 13.71 11.31
C CYS A 60 -19.03 12.27 11.74
N VAL A 61 -20.30 11.98 12.11
CA VAL A 61 -20.72 10.63 12.53
C VAL A 61 -21.22 9.82 11.34
N THR A 62 -20.70 8.61 11.22
CA THR A 62 -21.01 7.71 10.11
C THR A 62 -21.82 6.51 10.60
N PHE A 63 -22.94 6.21 9.95
CA PHE A 63 -23.81 5.08 10.28
C PHE A 63 -23.88 4.11 9.11
N SER A 64 -23.15 2.99 9.22
CA SER A 64 -23.12 1.97 8.19
C SER A 64 -23.95 0.75 8.58
N LYS A 65 -24.99 0.43 7.83
CA LYS A 65 -25.83 -0.76 8.01
C LYS A 65 -26.34 -0.95 9.45
N THR A 66 -26.73 0.14 10.09
CA THR A 66 -27.38 0.10 11.40
C THR A 66 -28.84 -0.32 11.23
N VAL A 67 -29.34 -1.23 12.06
CA VAL A 67 -30.69 -1.81 11.89
C VAL A 67 -31.46 -1.82 13.20
N ALA A 68 -32.65 -1.23 13.18
CA ALA A 68 -33.65 -1.43 14.23
C ALA A 68 -34.34 -2.79 14.02
N GLU A 69 -34.33 -3.69 15.01
CA GLU A 69 -34.98 -4.99 14.90
C GLU A 69 -36.48 -4.88 14.63
N LEU A 70 -37.14 -3.85 15.19
CA LEU A 70 -38.56 -3.60 14.94
C LEU A 70 -38.86 -3.33 13.46
N SER A 71 -37.91 -2.78 12.69
CA SER A 71 -38.03 -2.66 11.23
C SER A 71 -38.12 -4.01 10.53
N THR A 72 -37.47 -5.04 11.08
CA THR A 72 -37.38 -6.37 10.46
C THR A 72 -38.50 -7.32 10.90
N ARG A 73 -39.03 -7.13 12.12
CA ARG A 73 -40.04 -8.02 12.72
C ARG A 73 -41.49 -7.60 12.44
N PHE A 74 -41.70 -6.44 11.80
CA PHE A 74 -43.00 -5.85 11.49
C PHE A 74 -43.98 -5.88 12.67
N VAL A 75 -43.72 -5.04 13.66
CA VAL A 75 -44.61 -4.85 14.82
C VAL A 75 -45.55 -3.67 14.54
N SER A 76 -46.85 -3.90 14.55
CA SER A 76 -47.86 -2.84 14.40
C SER A 76 -47.63 -1.74 15.43
N ASP A 77 -47.70 -0.48 14.99
CA ASP A 77 -47.59 0.72 15.83
C ASP A 77 -46.22 0.92 16.52
N ALA A 78 -45.20 0.16 16.12
CA ALA A 78 -43.85 0.33 16.64
C ALA A 78 -43.12 1.49 15.94
N PHE A 79 -42.69 2.48 16.71
CA PHE A 79 -41.81 3.55 16.24
C PHE A 79 -40.36 3.07 16.25
N TYR A 80 -39.65 3.24 15.13
CA TYR A 80 -38.24 2.87 15.00
C TYR A 80 -37.52 3.79 14.03
N GLY A 81 -36.22 3.98 14.24
CA GLY A 81 -35.32 4.70 13.34
C GLY A 81 -34.00 3.96 13.28
N ASN A 82 -33.53 3.57 12.09
CA ASN A 82 -32.37 2.70 11.95
C ASN A 82 -31.07 3.31 12.49
N VAL A 83 -30.95 4.65 12.53
CA VAL A 83 -29.78 5.39 13.00
C VAL A 83 -29.99 5.91 14.42
N MET A 84 -31.07 6.65 14.64
CA MET A 84 -31.33 7.29 15.92
C MET A 84 -32.83 7.28 16.23
N TYR A 85 -33.12 7.00 17.49
CA TYR A 85 -34.46 7.06 18.06
C TYR A 85 -34.48 7.97 19.28
N VAL A 86 -35.48 8.84 19.37
CA VAL A 86 -35.70 9.75 20.50
C VAL A 86 -37.09 9.54 21.08
N SER A 87 -37.21 9.40 22.41
CA SER A 87 -38.49 9.09 23.06
C SER A 87 -39.21 10.28 23.70
N GLY A 88 -38.55 11.42 23.87
CA GLY A 88 -39.12 12.62 24.48
C GLY A 88 -39.99 13.42 23.50
N ILE A 89 -41.07 13.99 24.03
CA ILE A 89 -42.11 14.67 23.24
C ILE A 89 -41.63 16.07 22.76
N HIS A 90 -40.50 16.56 23.29
CA HIS A 90 -39.86 17.82 22.90
C HIS A 90 -38.71 17.64 21.88
N ASP A 91 -38.45 16.40 21.42
CA ASP A 91 -37.14 15.99 20.88
C ASP A 91 -36.96 16.16 19.37
N LEU A 92 -37.99 16.56 18.62
CA LEU A 92 -37.84 16.99 17.21
C LEU A 92 -36.89 18.20 17.07
N GLN A 93 -36.77 19.01 18.13
CA GLN A 93 -35.87 20.16 18.21
C GLN A 93 -34.39 19.73 18.17
N TYR A 94 -34.06 18.48 18.55
CA TYR A 94 -32.70 17.94 18.46
C TYR A 94 -32.33 17.53 17.04
N PHE A 95 -33.29 17.11 16.21
CA PHE A 95 -33.06 16.89 14.79
C PHE A 95 -32.81 18.22 14.07
N ALA A 96 -33.58 19.25 14.41
CA ALA A 96 -33.60 20.52 13.68
C ALA A 96 -32.97 21.70 14.45
N SER A 97 -31.63 21.73 14.58
CA SER A 97 -30.84 22.98 14.68
C SER A 97 -29.34 22.71 14.89
N GLN A 98 -28.49 22.78 13.86
CA GLN A 98 -27.01 22.83 13.99
C GLN A 98 -26.32 21.68 14.77
N PHE A 99 -27.04 20.67 15.22
CA PHE A 99 -26.52 19.60 16.08
C PHE A 99 -26.13 18.36 15.30
N ILE A 100 -26.84 18.02 14.22
CA ILE A 100 -26.44 16.97 13.28
C ILE A 100 -25.72 17.65 12.12
N VAL A 101 -24.40 17.56 12.13
CA VAL A 101 -23.52 18.18 11.13
C VAL A 101 -22.64 17.10 10.55
N HIS A 102 -22.44 17.15 9.23
CA HIS A 102 -21.48 16.25 8.58
C HIS A 102 -21.75 14.75 8.86
N CYS A 103 -23.02 14.37 9.05
CA CYS A 103 -23.39 12.97 9.26
C CYS A 103 -23.80 12.29 7.95
N ARG A 104 -23.54 10.99 7.81
CA ARG A 104 -23.90 10.18 6.65
C ARG A 104 -24.34 8.76 7.04
N SER A 105 -25.26 8.18 6.27
CA SER A 105 -25.73 6.82 6.52
C SER A 105 -26.15 6.06 5.26
N ASP A 106 -25.83 4.76 5.17
CA ASP A 106 -26.39 3.82 4.16
C ASP A 106 -27.43 2.86 4.75
N SER A 107 -27.94 3.19 5.94
CA SER A 107 -29.01 2.46 6.60
C SER A 107 -30.35 2.79 5.94
N ASP A 108 -31.27 1.82 5.95
CA ASP A 108 -32.58 1.98 5.33
C ASP A 108 -33.40 3.07 6.04
N THR A 109 -34.31 3.71 5.30
CA THR A 109 -35.30 4.63 5.87
C THR A 109 -36.37 3.86 6.65
N PRO A 110 -36.91 4.39 7.77
CA PRO A 110 -36.56 5.65 8.43
C PRO A 110 -35.21 5.56 9.15
N LYS A 111 -34.36 6.58 8.98
CA LYS A 111 -33.08 6.71 9.71
C LYS A 111 -33.31 7.33 11.07
N LEU A 112 -34.11 8.39 11.11
CA LEU A 112 -34.48 9.11 12.32
C LEU A 112 -35.93 8.83 12.68
N ALA A 113 -36.20 8.64 13.97
CA ALA A 113 -37.56 8.55 14.47
C ALA A 113 -37.70 9.16 15.86
N ALA A 114 -38.85 9.79 16.09
CA ALA A 114 -39.28 10.26 17.40
C ALA A 114 -40.54 9.50 17.84
N GLN A 115 -40.64 9.19 19.13
CA GLN A 115 -41.84 8.56 19.68
C GLN A 115 -43.07 9.44 19.44
N ASN A 116 -44.15 8.82 18.95
CA ASN A 116 -45.40 9.50 18.58
C ASN A 116 -45.31 10.46 17.38
N SER A 117 -44.21 10.47 16.62
CA SER A 117 -44.16 11.18 15.33
C SER A 117 -44.91 10.39 14.26
N LEU A 118 -45.87 11.03 13.59
CA LEU A 118 -46.62 10.44 12.48
C LEU A 118 -45.83 10.49 11.16
N ASP A 119 -44.80 11.32 11.08
CA ASP A 119 -44.01 11.56 9.88
C ASP A 119 -42.73 10.70 9.92
N PHE A 120 -42.86 9.42 9.54
CA PHE A 120 -41.72 8.51 9.44
C PHE A 120 -40.80 8.90 8.29
N GLY A 121 -39.52 9.14 8.59
CA GLY A 121 -38.48 9.43 7.60
C GLY A 121 -38.49 10.87 7.04
N SER A 122 -39.37 11.75 7.52
CA SER A 122 -39.41 13.16 7.11
C SER A 122 -38.11 13.91 7.41
N ASP A 123 -37.39 13.47 8.44
CA ASP A 123 -36.16 14.09 8.93
C ASP A 123 -34.88 13.40 8.42
N ASP A 124 -35.00 12.34 7.60
CA ASP A 124 -33.85 11.58 7.10
C ASP A 124 -32.88 12.42 6.24
N TYR A 125 -33.34 13.56 5.73
CA TYR A 125 -32.48 14.53 5.00
C TYR A 125 -31.35 15.11 5.88
N LEU A 126 -31.48 15.07 7.21
CA LEU A 126 -30.44 15.51 8.15
C LEU A 126 -29.27 14.55 8.23
N ILE A 127 -29.49 13.26 7.91
CA ILE A 127 -28.45 12.23 7.78
C ILE A 127 -28.53 11.64 6.36
N PRO A 128 -28.06 12.38 5.35
CA PRO A 128 -28.20 11.95 3.97
C PRO A 128 -27.33 10.72 3.67
N ASP A 129 -27.60 10.10 2.53
CA ASP A 129 -26.83 8.95 2.05
C ASP A 129 -25.37 9.29 1.79
N PHE A 130 -24.51 8.28 1.86
CA PHE A 130 -23.12 8.44 1.42
C PHE A 130 -23.06 8.88 -0.03
N GLN A 131 -22.26 9.89 -0.29
CA GLN A 131 -21.92 10.29 -1.65
C GLN A 131 -20.68 9.52 -2.09
N SER A 132 -20.78 8.87 -3.24
CA SER A 132 -19.66 8.17 -3.89
C SER A 132 -18.70 9.11 -4.60
N SER A 133 -19.04 10.39 -4.75
CA SER A 133 -18.20 11.40 -5.39
C SER A 133 -18.19 12.68 -4.56
N MET A 134 -17.00 13.15 -4.22
CA MET A 134 -16.76 14.40 -3.50
C MET A 134 -15.91 15.35 -4.35
N VAL A 135 -16.20 16.65 -4.26
CA VAL A 135 -15.44 17.74 -4.90
C VAL A 135 -14.81 18.62 -3.82
N ILE A 136 -13.52 18.92 -4.01
CA ILE A 136 -12.71 19.73 -3.11
C ILE A 136 -12.10 20.89 -3.90
N SER A 137 -12.16 22.10 -3.34
CA SER A 137 -11.67 23.33 -3.96
C SER A 137 -11.17 24.30 -2.88
N GLU A 138 -10.12 25.08 -3.15
CA GLU A 138 -9.63 26.11 -2.21
C GLU A 138 -10.70 27.15 -1.83
N SER A 139 -11.67 27.41 -2.71
CA SER A 139 -12.81 28.30 -2.44
C SER A 139 -13.97 27.59 -1.74
N GLY A 140 -13.81 26.33 -1.36
CA GLY A 140 -14.82 25.53 -0.67
C GLY A 140 -15.00 25.92 0.79
N SER A 141 -15.80 25.13 1.50
CA SER A 141 -16.04 25.34 2.93
C SER A 141 -16.22 23.99 3.63
N ASP A 142 -15.46 23.74 4.68
CA ASP A 142 -15.66 22.54 5.51
C ASP A 142 -16.83 22.66 6.49
N SER A 143 -17.40 23.85 6.68
CA SER A 143 -18.56 24.07 7.54
C SER A 143 -19.90 24.03 6.80
N THR A 144 -19.89 24.39 5.51
CA THR A 144 -21.11 24.50 4.70
C THR A 144 -21.03 23.74 3.37
N GLY A 145 -19.86 23.19 3.04
CA GLY A 145 -19.66 22.38 1.85
C GLY A 145 -20.46 21.08 1.91
N MET A 146 -20.87 20.63 0.73
CA MET A 146 -21.59 19.37 0.55
C MET A 146 -20.84 18.41 -0.38
N GLY A 147 -19.58 18.70 -0.71
CA GLY A 147 -18.77 17.88 -1.63
C GLY A 147 -19.28 17.90 -3.07
N THR A 148 -20.04 18.93 -3.47
CA THR A 148 -20.55 19.08 -4.85
C THR A 148 -19.77 20.15 -5.61
N GLU A 149 -19.90 20.22 -6.93
CA GLU A 149 -19.28 21.30 -7.73
C GLU A 149 -19.77 22.71 -7.32
N LEU A 150 -21.01 22.84 -6.85
CA LEU A 150 -21.57 24.13 -6.40
C LEU A 150 -21.16 24.49 -4.98
N LEU A 151 -20.98 23.48 -4.12
CA LEU A 151 -20.64 23.61 -2.70
C LEU A 151 -19.55 22.60 -2.36
N PRO A 152 -18.30 22.83 -2.80
CA PRO A 152 -17.19 21.92 -2.54
C PRO A 152 -16.69 22.03 -1.09
N PHE A 153 -16.02 20.98 -0.62
CA PHE A 153 -15.25 21.06 0.62
C PHE A 153 -13.96 21.85 0.41
N SER A 154 -13.42 22.44 1.48
CA SER A 154 -12.12 23.13 1.43
C SER A 154 -10.96 22.19 1.74
N SER A 155 -11.16 21.16 2.57
CA SER A 155 -10.15 20.15 2.88
C SER A 155 -10.49 18.76 2.36
N ILE A 156 -9.43 18.05 1.97
CA ILE A 156 -9.45 16.67 1.52
C ILE A 156 -9.73 15.74 2.71
N GLN A 157 -9.15 16.02 3.88
CA GLN A 157 -9.41 15.26 5.10
C GLN A 157 -10.90 15.26 5.45
N THR A 158 -11.56 16.42 5.41
CA THR A 158 -13.00 16.52 5.69
C THR A 158 -13.81 15.76 4.66
N ALA A 159 -13.54 15.97 3.37
CA ALA A 159 -14.23 15.24 2.30
C ALA A 159 -14.11 13.72 2.45
N ILE A 160 -12.90 13.23 2.78
CA ILE A 160 -12.67 11.80 3.02
C ILE A 160 -13.38 11.34 4.29
N ALA A 161 -13.31 12.05 5.41
CA ALA A 161 -14.08 11.69 6.60
C ALA A 161 -15.58 11.50 6.31
N MET A 162 -16.11 12.27 5.35
CA MET A 162 -17.51 12.26 4.92
C MET A 162 -17.91 11.16 3.95
N CYS A 163 -16.99 10.67 3.12
CA CYS A 163 -17.32 9.76 2.02
C CYS A 163 -16.71 8.36 2.17
N ASN A 164 -16.25 7.98 3.36
CA ASN A 164 -15.35 6.84 3.54
C ASN A 164 -16.03 5.73 4.38
N PRO A 165 -17.05 5.04 3.84
CA PRO A 165 -17.68 3.94 4.56
C PRO A 165 -16.80 2.69 4.52
N LYS A 166 -16.86 1.87 5.58
CA LYS A 166 -16.17 0.59 5.69
C LYS A 166 -17.19 -0.53 5.54
N LYS A 167 -17.08 -1.43 4.54
CA LYS A 167 -18.25 -2.25 4.12
C LYS A 167 -18.12 -3.78 3.97
N ALA A 168 -16.98 -4.42 3.74
CA ALA A 168 -17.03 -5.87 3.42
C ALA A 168 -16.92 -6.82 4.62
N GLN A 169 -15.99 -6.62 5.55
CA GLN A 169 -15.69 -7.66 6.54
C GLN A 169 -16.44 -7.57 7.88
N PHE A 170 -17.17 -6.47 8.12
CA PHE A 170 -17.90 -6.23 9.37
C PHE A 170 -19.43 -6.28 9.22
N VAL A 171 -19.95 -6.62 8.03
CA VAL A 171 -21.39 -6.64 7.75
C VAL A 171 -21.87 -8.10 7.72
N GLU A 172 -22.71 -8.48 8.68
CA GLU A 172 -23.17 -9.88 8.88
C GLU A 172 -24.06 -10.45 7.76
N LYS A 173 -24.36 -9.69 6.68
CA LYS A 173 -25.18 -10.16 5.56
C LYS A 173 -24.43 -10.12 4.23
N GLN A 174 -24.31 -11.31 3.62
CA GLN A 174 -23.83 -11.58 2.26
C GLN A 174 -24.69 -10.98 1.12
N VAL A 175 -25.65 -10.12 1.41
CA VAL A 175 -26.59 -9.60 0.41
C VAL A 175 -26.26 -8.12 0.18
N ASP A 176 -25.79 -7.81 -1.03
CA ASP A 176 -25.41 -6.49 -1.54
C ASP A 176 -24.08 -5.90 -1.05
N MET A 177 -22.99 -6.66 -1.24
CA MET A 177 -21.63 -6.12 -1.34
C MET A 177 -21.47 -5.28 -2.63
N VAL A 178 -22.19 -4.17 -2.74
CA VAL A 178 -21.84 -3.15 -3.72
C VAL A 178 -20.59 -2.47 -3.16
N TYR A 179 -19.42 -2.74 -3.76
CA TYR A 179 -18.27 -1.86 -3.54
C TYR A 179 -18.76 -0.44 -3.77
N TYR A 180 -18.65 0.45 -2.78
CA TYR A 180 -18.94 1.86 -2.98
C TYR A 180 -17.65 2.51 -3.47
N PRO A 181 -17.41 2.62 -4.79
CA PRO A 181 -16.23 3.31 -5.28
C PRO A 181 -16.33 4.77 -4.86
N ILE A 182 -15.40 5.19 -4.03
CA ILE A 182 -15.30 6.59 -3.61
C ILE A 182 -14.42 7.32 -4.61
N SER A 183 -14.90 8.44 -5.14
CA SER A 183 -14.18 9.34 -6.03
C SER A 183 -14.01 10.69 -5.35
N VAL A 184 -12.76 11.11 -5.18
CA VAL A 184 -12.39 12.38 -4.56
C VAL A 184 -11.75 13.23 -5.63
N ASN A 185 -12.47 14.23 -6.12
CA ASN A 185 -12.03 15.14 -7.19
C ASN A 185 -11.53 16.44 -6.57
N ILE A 186 -10.23 16.67 -6.67
CA ILE A 186 -9.54 17.80 -6.06
C ILE A 186 -9.21 18.79 -7.18
N LYS A 187 -9.75 20.00 -7.10
CA LYS A 187 -9.49 21.06 -8.08
C LYS A 187 -8.03 21.53 -8.00
N ALA A 188 -7.61 22.36 -8.95
CA ALA A 188 -6.33 23.06 -8.85
C ALA A 188 -6.28 23.90 -7.56
N GLY A 189 -5.12 23.89 -6.90
CA GLY A 189 -4.91 24.55 -5.62
C GLY A 189 -3.79 23.93 -4.78
N ILE A 190 -3.48 24.58 -3.67
CA ILE A 190 -2.54 24.11 -2.64
C ILE A 190 -3.33 23.79 -1.37
N TYR A 191 -3.29 22.52 -0.96
CA TYR A 191 -4.04 22.00 0.17
C TYR A 191 -3.10 21.63 1.29
N GLU A 192 -3.15 22.37 2.39
CA GLU A 192 -2.46 22.02 3.63
C GLU A 192 -3.33 21.06 4.44
N GLU A 193 -2.91 19.80 4.52
CA GLU A 193 -3.68 18.73 5.13
C GLU A 193 -2.98 18.16 6.37
N SER A 194 -3.79 17.85 7.37
CA SER A 194 -3.42 16.90 8.40
C SER A 194 -3.48 15.48 7.84
N GLU A 195 -3.12 14.48 8.65
CA GLU A 195 -3.10 13.09 8.18
C GLU A 195 -4.48 12.64 7.68
N ILE A 196 -4.53 12.26 6.41
CA ILE A 196 -5.70 11.71 5.73
C ILE A 196 -5.72 10.20 5.95
N LYS A 197 -6.77 9.72 6.60
CA LYS A 197 -6.95 8.31 6.96
C LYS A 197 -7.97 7.62 6.05
N ILE A 198 -7.53 6.60 5.32
CA ILE A 198 -8.36 5.85 4.38
C ILE A 198 -8.93 4.59 5.05
N VAL A 199 -10.26 4.49 5.12
CA VAL A 199 -10.98 3.31 5.65
C VAL A 199 -11.83 2.59 4.61
N SER A 200 -12.04 3.21 3.44
CA SER A 200 -12.80 2.67 2.32
C SER A 200 -11.99 1.61 1.60
N GLU A 201 -12.67 0.54 1.20
CA GLU A 201 -12.07 -0.55 0.44
C GLU A 201 -11.77 -0.17 -1.00
N ARG A 202 -12.39 0.89 -1.53
CA ARG A 202 -12.11 1.37 -2.88
C ARG A 202 -12.24 2.87 -2.96
N ILE A 203 -11.12 3.54 -3.25
CA ILE A 203 -11.07 4.98 -3.38
C ILE A 203 -10.16 5.42 -4.52
N THR A 204 -10.60 6.41 -5.27
CA THR A 204 -9.82 7.11 -6.29
C THR A 204 -9.73 8.58 -5.89
N MET A 205 -8.51 9.08 -5.68
CA MET A 205 -8.21 10.50 -5.48
C MET A 205 -7.63 11.07 -6.77
N LYS A 206 -8.22 12.14 -7.30
CA LYS A 206 -7.85 12.72 -8.59
C LYS A 206 -7.67 14.23 -8.49
N GLY A 207 -6.47 14.69 -8.80
CA GLY A 207 -6.16 16.11 -9.00
C GLY A 207 -6.31 16.56 -10.46
N GLU A 208 -6.09 17.84 -10.72
CA GLU A 208 -6.09 18.45 -12.06
C GLU A 208 -4.72 18.40 -12.75
N GLY A 209 -3.80 17.59 -12.24
CA GLY A 209 -2.49 17.32 -12.81
C GLY A 209 -1.31 17.77 -11.95
N ILE A 210 -0.13 17.24 -12.28
CA ILE A 210 1.14 17.58 -11.63
C ILE A 210 1.36 19.10 -11.68
N GLY A 211 1.61 19.71 -10.53
CA GLY A 211 1.83 21.15 -10.37
C GLY A 211 0.57 22.00 -10.28
N ASN A 212 -0.59 21.49 -10.70
CA ASN A 212 -1.88 22.19 -10.57
C ASN A 212 -2.54 21.90 -9.22
N THR A 213 -2.52 20.64 -8.80
CA THR A 213 -3.06 20.22 -7.49
C THR A 213 -1.90 19.77 -6.60
N THR A 214 -1.65 20.52 -5.53
CA THR A 214 -0.58 20.24 -4.57
C THR A 214 -1.15 19.96 -3.20
N ILE A 215 -0.70 18.89 -2.53
CA ILE A 215 -1.04 18.59 -1.15
C ILE A 215 0.23 18.67 -0.29
N GLN A 216 0.16 19.45 0.78
CA GLN A 216 1.22 19.73 1.73
C GLN A 216 0.86 19.18 3.10
N ASN A 217 1.82 18.58 3.79
CA ASN A 217 1.61 18.08 5.14
C ASN A 217 1.76 19.22 6.16
N LYS A 218 0.75 19.42 7.01
CA LYS A 218 0.63 20.58 7.90
C LYS A 218 1.09 20.35 9.34
N ASP A 219 0.50 19.35 10.00
CA ASP A 219 0.69 19.08 11.43
C ASP A 219 1.36 17.72 11.72
N SER A 220 1.49 16.88 10.69
CA SER A 220 2.10 15.54 10.76
C SER A 220 3.11 15.36 9.64
N SER A 221 4.09 14.49 9.86
CA SER A 221 4.99 14.04 8.78
C SER A 221 4.27 13.16 7.77
N CYS A 222 3.21 12.47 8.18
CA CYS A 222 2.34 11.65 7.33
C CYS A 222 1.15 12.46 6.84
N ILE A 223 0.93 12.45 5.54
CA ILE A 223 -0.24 13.04 4.90
C ILE A 223 -1.29 12.00 4.54
N LEU A 224 -0.87 10.75 4.32
CA LEU A 224 -1.77 9.70 3.86
C LEU A 224 -1.41 8.35 4.47
N SER A 225 -2.38 7.74 5.14
CA SER A 225 -2.30 6.39 5.68
C SER A 225 -3.59 5.61 5.46
N ILE A 226 -3.48 4.29 5.47
CA ILE A 226 -4.61 3.37 5.40
C ILE A 226 -4.79 2.78 6.79
N GLU A 227 -6.01 2.89 7.31
CA GLU A 227 -6.31 2.39 8.64
C GLU A 227 -6.12 0.87 8.73
N SER A 228 -5.62 0.43 9.89
CA SER A 228 -5.23 -0.97 10.11
C SER A 228 -6.37 -1.99 9.97
N ASP A 229 -7.60 -1.50 10.04
CA ASP A 229 -8.82 -2.27 9.91
C ASP A 229 -9.34 -2.38 8.46
N ASN A 230 -8.59 -1.82 7.49
CA ASN A 230 -8.86 -1.81 6.05
C ASN A 230 -7.72 -2.49 5.25
N THR A 231 -7.52 -3.79 5.50
CA THR A 231 -6.40 -4.56 4.93
C THR A 231 -6.49 -4.78 3.42
N PHE A 232 -7.69 -4.65 2.83
CA PHE A 232 -7.99 -4.94 1.42
C PHE A 232 -8.27 -3.69 0.57
N CYS A 233 -7.85 -2.51 1.05
CA CYS A 233 -8.01 -1.24 0.34
C CYS A 233 -7.51 -1.33 -1.11
N LYS A 234 -8.29 -0.84 -2.06
CA LYS A 234 -7.90 -0.62 -3.47
C LYS A 234 -7.89 0.88 -3.72
N MET A 235 -6.70 1.45 -3.72
CA MET A 235 -6.52 2.89 -3.83
C MET A 235 -5.87 3.27 -5.15
N GLU A 236 -6.42 4.29 -5.79
CA GLU A 236 -5.83 4.94 -6.95
C GLU A 236 -5.65 6.44 -6.67
N ILE A 237 -4.47 6.98 -6.97
CA ILE A 237 -4.17 8.40 -6.80
C ILE A 237 -3.64 8.91 -8.14
N ILE A 238 -4.26 9.95 -8.69
CA ILE A 238 -3.98 10.42 -10.05
C ILE A 238 -3.73 11.93 -10.07
N GLY A 239 -2.64 12.36 -10.69
CA GLY A 239 -2.47 13.76 -11.08
C GLY A 239 -2.28 14.72 -9.91
N ILE A 240 -1.57 14.29 -8.85
CA ILE A 240 -1.37 15.09 -7.63
C ILE A 240 0.11 15.27 -7.35
N THR A 241 0.49 16.50 -6.95
CA THR A 241 1.79 16.81 -6.38
C THR A 241 1.73 16.71 -4.85
N PHE A 242 2.54 15.84 -4.27
CA PHE A 242 2.79 15.78 -2.83
C PHE A 242 4.05 16.58 -2.50
N GLU A 243 3.91 17.62 -1.70
CA GLU A 243 5.01 18.49 -1.28
C GLU A 243 5.26 18.34 0.21
N GLN A 244 6.43 17.81 0.56
CA GLN A 244 6.86 17.64 1.95
C GLN A 244 7.32 18.97 2.52
N VAL A 245 6.56 19.52 3.46
CA VAL A 245 6.86 20.74 4.22
C VAL A 245 7.50 20.38 5.55
N ILE A 246 6.90 19.48 6.32
CA ILE A 246 7.50 18.99 7.56
C ILE A 246 8.53 17.91 7.23
N VAL A 247 9.81 18.26 7.39
CA VAL A 247 10.98 17.41 7.14
C VAL A 247 11.68 16.93 8.42
N VAL A 248 11.30 17.49 9.58
CA VAL A 248 11.88 17.21 10.90
C VAL A 248 10.87 16.51 11.79
N ALA A 249 10.80 15.19 11.71
CA ALA A 249 10.18 14.35 12.74
C ALA A 249 11.28 13.73 13.62
N SER A 250 10.92 13.29 14.83
CA SER A 250 11.75 12.32 15.54
C SER A 250 12.01 11.14 14.60
N ILE A 251 13.26 10.66 14.55
CA ILE A 251 13.63 9.47 13.77
C ILE A 251 12.65 8.36 14.19
N GLY A 252 11.85 7.87 13.24
CA GLY A 252 10.74 6.98 13.56
C GLY A 252 10.09 6.38 12.33
N ASP A 253 9.07 5.56 12.56
CA ASP A 253 8.40 4.72 11.55
C ASP A 253 7.44 5.49 10.64
N ASN A 254 7.54 6.82 10.55
CA ASN A 254 6.68 7.62 9.69
C ASN A 254 7.28 8.00 8.33
N ALA A 255 6.41 8.25 7.35
CA ALA A 255 6.71 8.69 5.98
C ALA A 255 5.69 9.74 5.54
N LEU A 256 5.94 10.47 4.44
CA LEU A 256 4.89 11.34 3.87
C LEU A 256 3.66 10.52 3.49
N MET A 257 3.87 9.33 2.90
CA MET A 257 2.83 8.37 2.58
C MET A 257 3.17 7.00 3.16
N MET A 258 2.29 6.49 4.01
CA MET A 258 2.40 5.17 4.65
C MET A 258 1.51 4.17 3.92
N ILE A 259 2.14 3.23 3.20
CA ILE A 259 1.43 2.15 2.49
C ILE A 259 1.60 0.86 3.31
N GLN A 260 0.68 0.65 4.25
CA GLN A 260 0.71 -0.50 5.15
C GLN A 260 -0.19 -1.64 4.70
N TYR A 261 -1.25 -1.32 3.96
CA TYR A 261 -2.29 -2.26 3.55
C TYR A 261 -2.77 -2.02 2.12
N GLY A 262 -3.39 -3.04 1.51
CA GLY A 262 -4.09 -2.91 0.25
C GLY A 262 -3.26 -3.04 -1.05
N GLU A 263 -3.90 -2.63 -2.14
CA GLU A 263 -3.38 -2.52 -3.51
C GLU A 263 -3.40 -1.04 -3.90
N ILE A 264 -2.21 -0.45 -4.09
CA ILE A 264 -2.07 1.00 -4.24
C ILE A 264 -1.46 1.35 -5.60
N ASN A 265 -2.16 2.18 -6.35
CA ASN A 265 -1.72 2.68 -7.65
C ASN A 265 -1.57 4.20 -7.62
N LEU A 266 -0.36 4.72 -7.88
CA LEU A 266 -0.12 6.14 -8.12
C LEU A 266 0.15 6.36 -9.59
N ILE A 267 -0.56 7.30 -10.21
CA ILE A 267 -0.53 7.54 -11.65
C ILE A 267 -0.31 9.03 -11.91
N GLN A 268 0.76 9.39 -12.62
CA GLN A 268 1.04 10.78 -12.97
C GLN A 268 1.05 11.70 -11.73
N CYS A 269 1.68 11.25 -10.65
CA CYS A 269 1.88 12.03 -9.43
C CYS A 269 3.31 12.57 -9.35
N SER A 270 3.57 13.51 -8.45
CA SER A 270 4.93 13.96 -8.17
C SER A 270 5.21 14.14 -6.69
N PHE A 271 6.44 13.90 -6.27
CA PHE A 271 6.93 14.14 -4.91
C PHE A 271 8.09 15.13 -4.93
N LYS A 272 8.05 16.12 -4.03
CA LYS A 272 9.14 17.09 -3.82
C LYS A 272 9.16 17.55 -2.37
N GLN A 273 10.28 18.12 -1.94
CA GLN A 273 10.36 18.88 -0.69
C GLN A 273 10.14 20.36 -0.99
N MET A 274 9.44 21.05 -0.09
CA MET A 274 9.32 22.52 -0.17
C MET A 274 10.69 23.18 -0.02
N ASN A 275 11.55 22.61 0.83
CA ASN A 275 12.92 23.07 1.06
C ASN A 275 13.87 21.87 1.17
N SER A 276 14.84 21.77 0.25
CA SER A 276 15.85 20.71 0.22
C SER A 276 17.19 21.10 0.87
N ILE A 277 17.28 22.29 1.49
CA ILE A 277 18.49 22.73 2.19
C ILE A 277 18.71 21.87 3.45
N THR A 278 17.65 21.63 4.22
CA THR A 278 17.70 20.77 5.41
C THR A 278 17.41 19.33 5.01
N PRO A 279 18.33 18.37 5.27
CA PRO A 279 18.07 16.97 4.99
C PRO A 279 16.86 16.45 5.77
N SER A 280 15.91 15.80 5.07
CA SER A 280 14.71 15.24 5.67
C SER A 280 14.98 13.92 6.40
N ASN A 281 14.38 13.77 7.58
CA ASN A 281 14.36 12.50 8.31
C ASN A 281 13.16 11.62 7.94
N VAL A 282 12.34 12.05 6.97
CA VAL A 282 11.06 11.43 6.63
C VAL A 282 11.09 11.03 5.15
N PRO A 283 11.00 9.73 4.81
CA PRO A 283 10.91 9.30 3.42
C PRO A 283 9.61 9.80 2.78
N PHE A 284 9.55 9.88 1.45
CA PHE A 284 8.29 10.16 0.77
C PHE A 284 7.31 8.99 0.90
N ILE A 285 7.79 7.77 0.68
CA ILE A 285 6.95 6.58 0.70
C ILE A 285 7.63 5.53 1.55
N ARG A 286 6.89 4.98 2.51
CA ARG A 286 7.26 3.72 3.17
C ARG A 286 6.21 2.66 2.84
N ASN A 287 6.65 1.55 2.25
CA ASN A 287 5.79 0.54 1.65
C ASN A 287 6.00 -0.84 2.28
N TYR A 288 4.95 -1.34 2.92
CA TYR A 288 4.86 -2.67 3.52
C TYR A 288 4.05 -3.65 2.65
N CYS A 289 3.45 -3.20 1.55
CA CYS A 289 2.58 -4.02 0.69
C CYS A 289 3.30 -4.51 -0.56
N LYS A 290 2.92 -5.69 -1.05
CA LYS A 290 3.47 -6.30 -2.28
C LYS A 290 2.90 -5.69 -3.56
N ASN A 291 1.68 -5.16 -3.48
CA ASN A 291 0.89 -4.73 -4.64
C ASN A 291 0.87 -3.20 -4.80
N THR A 292 2.04 -2.58 -4.65
CA THR A 292 2.20 -1.12 -4.84
C THR A 292 2.79 -0.84 -6.21
N ILE A 293 2.07 -0.08 -7.04
CA ILE A 293 2.46 0.29 -8.40
C ILE A 293 2.52 1.81 -8.53
N LEU A 294 3.67 2.34 -8.92
CA LEU A 294 3.84 3.74 -9.28
C LEU A 294 4.06 3.82 -10.80
N SER A 295 3.20 4.56 -11.51
CA SER A 295 3.26 4.73 -12.96
C SER A 295 3.36 6.21 -13.33
N GLN A 296 4.39 6.59 -14.09
CA GLN A 296 4.65 7.98 -14.50
C GLN A 296 4.76 8.93 -13.29
N VAL A 297 5.36 8.46 -12.19
CA VAL A 297 5.54 9.27 -10.98
C VAL A 297 6.93 9.92 -10.99
N SER A 298 7.00 11.21 -10.68
CA SER A 298 8.27 11.95 -10.62
C SER A 298 8.66 12.35 -9.19
N PHE A 299 9.88 12.04 -8.78
CA PHE A 299 10.47 12.45 -7.50
C PHE A 299 11.59 13.45 -7.80
N SER A 300 11.54 14.64 -7.20
CA SER A 300 12.49 15.70 -7.56
C SER A 300 12.92 16.63 -6.43
N ASN A 301 14.10 17.23 -6.57
CA ASN A 301 14.60 18.33 -5.76
C ASN A 301 14.45 18.07 -4.25
N SER A 302 15.10 17.01 -3.78
CA SER A 302 14.90 16.52 -2.42
C SER A 302 16.22 16.08 -1.80
N ASN A 303 16.35 16.29 -0.51
CA ASN A 303 17.54 15.96 0.26
C ASN A 303 17.14 15.15 1.48
N PHE A 304 17.73 13.97 1.66
CA PHE A 304 17.41 13.06 2.77
C PHE A 304 18.60 12.85 3.70
N ASN A 305 18.33 12.61 4.98
CA ASN A 305 19.38 12.49 5.97
C ASN A 305 20.20 11.20 5.77
N SER A 306 21.44 11.37 5.34
CA SER A 306 22.37 10.26 5.13
C SER A 306 22.85 9.60 6.41
N PHE A 307 23.00 10.33 7.53
CA PHE A 307 23.42 9.74 8.81
C PHE A 307 22.46 8.64 9.28
N ASN A 308 21.16 8.83 9.02
CA ASN A 308 20.12 7.89 9.38
C ASN A 308 19.74 6.95 8.21
N SER A 309 20.45 7.02 7.08
CA SER A 309 20.17 6.23 5.88
C SER A 309 18.73 6.35 5.36
N ILE A 310 18.12 7.53 5.48
CA ILE A 310 16.74 7.78 5.03
C ILE A 310 16.71 7.87 3.52
N SER A 311 15.91 7.02 2.88
CA SER A 311 15.77 7.01 1.42
C SER A 311 14.50 7.72 0.96
N ALA A 312 14.42 8.13 -0.31
CA ALA A 312 13.19 8.75 -0.82
C ALA A 312 12.01 7.76 -0.80
N ILE A 313 12.28 6.51 -1.17
CA ILE A 313 11.34 5.38 -1.07
C ILE A 313 11.98 4.28 -0.25
N GLU A 314 11.23 3.78 0.74
CA GLU A 314 11.61 2.64 1.56
C GLU A 314 10.61 1.50 1.37
N VAL A 315 11.07 0.38 0.79
CA VAL A 315 10.34 -0.89 0.80
C VAL A 315 10.87 -1.69 1.98
N VAL A 316 10.00 -1.98 2.94
CA VAL A 316 10.34 -2.65 4.19
C VAL A 316 9.92 -4.12 4.14
N PRO A 317 10.39 -4.98 5.07
CA PRO A 317 10.06 -6.41 5.06
C PRO A 317 8.56 -6.67 4.91
N GLY A 318 8.19 -7.60 4.03
CA GLY A 318 6.82 -7.88 3.60
C GLY A 318 6.36 -7.11 2.36
N GLY A 319 6.99 -5.97 2.04
CA GLY A 319 6.65 -5.13 0.90
C GLY A 319 7.24 -5.57 -0.44
N GLY A 320 6.70 -5.04 -1.52
CA GLY A 320 7.15 -5.20 -2.91
C GLY A 320 6.75 -3.96 -3.71
N LEU A 321 7.49 -3.62 -4.77
CA LEU A 321 7.30 -2.35 -5.46
C LEU A 321 7.48 -2.50 -6.97
N ARG A 322 6.50 -2.00 -7.71
CA ARG A 322 6.58 -1.85 -9.16
C ARG A 322 6.61 -0.39 -9.57
N LEU A 323 7.61 -0.02 -10.37
CA LEU A 323 7.79 1.31 -10.93
C LEU A 323 7.76 1.22 -12.45
N ASP A 324 6.84 1.94 -13.09
CA ASP A 324 6.69 2.00 -14.55
C ASP A 324 6.80 3.46 -15.02
N ARG A 325 7.83 3.80 -15.81
CA ARG A 325 8.06 5.16 -16.36
C ARG A 325 8.23 6.25 -15.29
N CYS A 326 8.81 5.91 -14.14
CA CYS A 326 9.05 6.88 -13.06
C CYS A 326 10.36 7.65 -13.26
N GLN A 327 10.44 8.86 -12.71
CA GLN A 327 11.62 9.72 -12.80
C GLN A 327 12.10 10.12 -11.40
N PHE A 328 13.41 10.09 -11.20
CA PHE A 328 14.09 10.51 -9.98
C PHE A 328 15.17 11.51 -10.38
N ILE A 329 14.98 12.78 -10.00
CA ILE A 329 15.79 13.89 -10.49
C ILE A 329 16.31 14.71 -9.31
N ASN A 330 17.62 14.94 -9.22
CA ASN A 330 18.20 15.81 -8.19
C ASN A 330 17.77 15.40 -6.77
N ILE A 331 17.98 14.12 -6.44
CA ILE A 331 17.77 13.58 -5.10
C ILE A 331 19.14 13.40 -4.45
N SER A 332 19.34 13.99 -3.28
CA SER A 332 20.61 13.96 -2.55
C SER A 332 20.48 13.33 -1.17
N GLY A 333 21.62 12.93 -0.61
CA GLY A 333 21.72 12.41 0.76
C GLY A 333 22.02 10.92 0.78
N ALA A 334 21.07 10.10 1.21
CA ALA A 334 21.20 8.63 1.16
C ALA A 334 20.79 8.07 -0.21
N SER A 335 20.29 6.84 -0.24
CA SER A 335 19.79 6.18 -1.45
C SER A 335 18.46 6.77 -1.90
N VAL A 336 18.17 6.72 -3.20
CA VAL A 336 16.86 7.06 -3.74
C VAL A 336 15.83 6.01 -3.35
N ILE A 337 16.17 4.73 -3.53
CA ILE A 337 15.33 3.60 -3.18
C ILE A 337 16.12 2.67 -2.27
N LYS A 338 15.54 2.31 -1.13
CA LYS A 338 16.02 1.23 -0.27
C LYS A 338 14.94 0.18 -0.16
N ALA A 339 15.23 -1.02 -0.62
CA ALA A 339 14.28 -2.13 -0.64
C ALA A 339 14.81 -3.32 0.15
N VAL A 340 14.05 -3.77 1.15
CA VAL A 340 14.32 -4.97 1.93
C VAL A 340 13.26 -6.01 1.58
N LEU A 341 13.66 -6.99 0.77
CA LEU A 341 12.78 -8.04 0.25
C LEU A 341 12.93 -9.28 1.14
N SER A 342 11.88 -9.65 1.87
CA SER A 342 11.93 -10.71 2.89
C SER A 342 11.07 -11.93 2.58
N ASP A 343 10.10 -11.80 1.67
CA ASP A 343 9.07 -12.81 1.46
C ASP A 343 9.02 -13.28 0.01
N LYS A 344 8.35 -14.41 -0.22
CA LYS A 344 7.95 -14.82 -1.57
C LYS A 344 7.10 -13.72 -2.21
N PHE A 345 7.39 -13.40 -3.47
CA PHE A 345 6.69 -12.40 -4.28
C PHE A 345 6.77 -10.96 -3.76
N SER A 346 7.68 -10.66 -2.82
CA SER A 346 8.08 -9.29 -2.48
C SER A 346 9.03 -8.76 -3.53
N ASP A 347 8.55 -8.61 -4.76
CA ASP A 347 9.40 -8.32 -5.91
C ASP A 347 9.66 -6.81 -6.06
N LEU A 348 10.83 -6.47 -6.60
CA LEU A 348 11.16 -5.11 -7.03
C LEU A 348 11.24 -5.07 -8.56
N ILE A 349 10.26 -4.46 -9.21
CA ILE A 349 10.16 -4.41 -10.67
C ILE A 349 10.24 -2.96 -11.13
N ILE A 350 11.27 -2.61 -11.89
CA ILE A 350 11.51 -1.23 -12.35
C ILE A 350 11.61 -1.24 -13.88
N ARG A 351 10.75 -0.45 -14.54
CA ARG A 351 10.62 -0.41 -16.00
C ARG A 351 10.56 1.02 -16.51
N ASP A 352 11.35 1.33 -17.54
CA ASP A 352 11.35 2.63 -18.21
C ASP A 352 11.65 3.81 -17.26
N CYS A 353 12.36 3.56 -16.16
CA CYS A 353 12.61 4.57 -15.12
C CYS A 353 13.93 5.31 -15.33
N LYS A 354 13.97 6.59 -14.96
CA LYS A 354 15.16 7.44 -15.07
C LYS A 354 15.64 7.91 -13.69
N PHE A 355 16.93 7.73 -13.42
CA PHE A 355 17.65 8.22 -12.25
C PHE A 355 18.70 9.22 -12.75
N HIS A 356 18.49 10.50 -12.47
CA HIS A 356 19.27 11.58 -13.04
C HIS A 356 19.73 12.57 -11.98
N GLN A 357 21.03 12.88 -11.98
CA GLN A 357 21.62 13.85 -11.03
C GLN A 357 21.36 13.48 -9.57
N CYS A 358 21.27 12.19 -9.25
CA CYS A 358 21.16 11.73 -7.87
C CYS A 358 22.55 11.71 -7.20
N VAL A 359 22.63 12.13 -5.94
CA VAL A 359 23.87 12.22 -5.17
C VAL A 359 23.74 11.35 -3.91
N ASN A 360 24.42 10.20 -3.89
CA ASN A 360 24.25 9.22 -2.80
C ASN A 360 25.53 9.07 -1.98
N THR A 361 25.50 9.43 -0.70
CA THR A 361 26.74 9.44 0.11
C THR A 361 27.07 8.09 0.76
N LEU A 362 26.21 7.07 0.61
CA LEU A 362 26.35 5.78 1.31
C LEU A 362 26.46 4.59 0.37
N GLU A 363 25.33 4.02 -0.05
CA GLU A 363 25.28 2.63 -0.50
C GLU A 363 24.78 2.44 -1.94
N GLY A 364 24.35 3.49 -2.65
CA GLY A 364 23.89 3.41 -4.04
C GLY A 364 22.68 4.32 -4.31
N SER A 365 22.36 4.61 -5.57
CA SER A 365 21.05 5.20 -5.91
C SER A 365 19.92 4.26 -5.53
N ILE A 366 20.13 2.96 -5.74
CA ILE A 366 19.18 1.91 -5.34
C ILE A 366 19.92 0.88 -4.52
N VAL A 367 19.39 0.56 -3.34
CA VAL A 367 19.91 -0.51 -2.48
C VAL A 367 18.84 -1.57 -2.35
N VAL A 368 19.16 -2.81 -2.73
CA VAL A 368 18.25 -3.96 -2.64
C VAL A 368 18.87 -5.00 -1.73
N THR A 369 18.19 -5.29 -0.63
CA THR A 369 18.59 -6.28 0.36
C THR A 369 17.62 -7.44 0.33
N ASN A 370 18.10 -8.65 0.07
CA ASN A 370 17.30 -9.85 0.32
C ASN A 370 17.55 -10.34 1.76
N SER A 371 16.51 -10.32 2.58
CA SER A 371 16.54 -10.76 3.97
C SER A 371 15.66 -12.00 4.22
N MET A 372 15.24 -12.70 3.16
CA MET A 372 14.45 -13.93 3.28
C MET A 372 15.17 -14.96 4.14
N VAL A 373 14.46 -15.56 5.09
CA VAL A 373 15.03 -16.58 5.99
C VAL A 373 15.34 -17.84 5.18
N ASN A 374 16.59 -18.28 5.20
CA ASN A 374 17.02 -19.50 4.54
C ASN A 374 16.48 -20.72 5.29
N ASP A 375 15.64 -21.53 4.65
CA ASP A 375 15.21 -22.81 5.20
C ASP A 375 16.33 -23.85 4.96
N PRO A 376 17.00 -24.36 6.00
CA PRO A 376 18.13 -25.26 5.86
C PRO A 376 17.78 -26.62 5.25
N THR A 377 16.48 -26.95 5.14
CA THR A 377 16.00 -28.22 4.58
C THR A 377 15.88 -28.21 3.06
N ILE A 378 15.86 -27.04 2.42
CA ILE A 378 15.80 -26.89 0.96
C ILE A 378 17.17 -26.51 0.40
N SER A 379 17.44 -26.98 -0.83
CA SER A 379 18.71 -26.67 -1.48
C SER A 379 18.84 -25.17 -1.77
N LYS A 380 20.07 -24.65 -1.83
CA LYS A 380 20.31 -23.24 -2.17
C LYS A 380 19.65 -22.82 -3.49
N VAL A 381 19.64 -23.71 -4.48
CA VAL A 381 18.97 -23.47 -5.77
C VAL A 381 17.46 -23.31 -5.59
N GLN A 382 16.83 -24.19 -4.80
CA GLN A 382 15.40 -24.08 -4.49
C GLN A 382 15.10 -22.81 -3.70
N GLN A 383 15.96 -22.41 -2.75
CA GLN A 383 15.83 -21.14 -2.02
C GLN A 383 15.82 -19.95 -2.98
N ILE A 384 16.73 -19.92 -3.97
CA ILE A 384 16.79 -18.85 -4.97
C ILE A 384 15.54 -18.85 -5.87
N LEU A 385 15.03 -20.01 -6.26
CA LEU A 385 13.83 -20.11 -7.12
C LEU A 385 12.55 -19.59 -6.44
N VAL A 386 12.50 -19.63 -5.11
CA VAL A 386 11.36 -19.10 -4.33
C VAL A 386 11.63 -17.73 -3.72
N SER A 387 12.84 -17.19 -3.92
CA SER A 387 13.24 -15.86 -3.44
C SER A 387 12.55 -14.75 -4.23
N PRO A 388 12.39 -13.55 -3.65
CA PRO A 388 11.89 -12.39 -4.39
C PRO A 388 12.79 -12.06 -5.58
N ILE A 389 12.24 -11.45 -6.62
CA ILE A 389 13.00 -11.04 -7.80
C ILE A 389 13.24 -9.53 -7.82
N SER A 390 14.37 -9.10 -8.39
CA SER A 390 14.60 -7.71 -8.73
C SER A 390 14.91 -7.55 -10.21
N THR A 391 14.08 -6.79 -10.93
CA THR A 391 14.21 -6.62 -12.38
C THR A 391 14.22 -5.16 -12.78
N PHE A 392 15.08 -4.84 -13.74
CA PHE A 392 15.28 -3.51 -14.30
C PHE A 392 15.16 -3.62 -15.82
N THR A 393 14.28 -2.85 -16.45
CA THR A 393 14.06 -2.89 -17.89
C THR A 393 14.05 -1.47 -18.46
N ARG A 394 14.93 -1.16 -19.42
CA ARG A 394 15.03 0.17 -20.05
C ARG A 394 15.19 1.31 -19.02
N CYS A 395 15.94 1.06 -17.96
CA CYS A 395 16.22 2.07 -16.95
C CYS A 395 17.47 2.88 -17.31
N GLU A 396 17.48 4.17 -16.99
CA GLU A 396 18.60 5.07 -17.26
C GLU A 396 19.18 5.62 -15.95
N PHE A 397 20.49 5.45 -15.75
CA PHE A 397 21.25 6.02 -14.64
C PHE A 397 22.29 6.97 -15.22
N THR A 398 22.06 8.28 -15.09
CA THR A 398 22.84 9.31 -15.79
C THR A 398 23.15 10.51 -14.91
N SER A 399 24.38 11.00 -14.99
CA SER A 399 24.91 12.13 -14.22
C SER A 399 24.76 11.96 -12.71
N ASN A 400 24.70 10.73 -12.21
CA ASN A 400 24.64 10.46 -10.77
C ASN A 400 26.04 10.59 -10.16
N ILE A 401 26.14 10.95 -8.88
CA ILE A 401 27.42 11.21 -8.20
C ILE A 401 27.49 10.32 -6.95
N GLN A 402 28.68 9.79 -6.65
CA GLN A 402 28.97 8.94 -5.48
C GLN A 402 28.04 7.70 -5.45
N ASN A 403 28.46 6.57 -6.02
CA ASN A 403 27.66 5.34 -6.08
C ASN A 403 26.31 5.52 -6.82
N GLY A 404 26.34 6.04 -8.05
CA GLY A 404 25.14 6.41 -8.81
C GLY A 404 24.27 5.25 -9.33
N GLY A 405 24.67 4.00 -9.11
CA GLY A 405 24.01 2.81 -9.64
C GLY A 405 23.23 2.01 -8.59
N VAL A 406 23.34 0.68 -8.65
CA VAL A 406 22.55 -0.26 -7.83
C VAL A 406 23.47 -1.10 -6.95
N LYS A 407 23.14 -1.27 -5.67
CA LYS A 407 23.85 -2.15 -4.74
C LYS A 407 22.94 -3.27 -4.25
N PHE A 408 23.43 -4.49 -4.31
CA PHE A 408 22.75 -5.68 -3.82
C PHE A 408 23.38 -6.20 -2.54
N LEU A 409 22.54 -6.49 -1.55
CA LEU A 409 22.92 -6.91 -0.20
C LEU A 409 22.14 -8.17 0.22
N GLY A 410 22.61 -8.83 1.28
CA GLY A 410 21.92 -9.97 1.88
C GLY A 410 22.06 -11.28 1.11
N ASN A 411 21.05 -12.15 1.24
CA ASN A 411 21.01 -13.49 0.65
C ASN A 411 20.93 -13.44 -0.89
N TYR A 412 21.26 -14.54 -1.56
CA TYR A 412 21.13 -14.62 -3.01
C TYR A 412 19.68 -14.62 -3.47
N PHE A 413 19.40 -13.95 -4.59
CA PHE A 413 18.10 -13.94 -5.23
C PHE A 413 18.22 -13.58 -6.71
N GLN A 414 17.12 -13.71 -7.45
CA GLN A 414 17.12 -13.48 -8.89
C GLN A 414 17.18 -11.98 -9.19
N ILE A 415 18.15 -11.60 -10.02
CA ILE A 415 18.36 -10.22 -10.49
C ILE A 415 18.34 -10.24 -12.03
N GLY A 416 17.75 -9.23 -12.65
CA GLY A 416 17.76 -9.06 -14.11
C GLY A 416 17.84 -7.60 -14.56
N PHE A 417 18.70 -7.32 -15.54
CA PHE A 417 18.83 -6.02 -16.19
C PHE A 417 18.67 -6.15 -17.70
N VAL A 418 17.64 -5.54 -18.28
CA VAL A 418 17.35 -5.55 -19.73
C VAL A 418 17.41 -4.12 -20.24
N GLN A 419 18.21 -3.84 -21.26
CA GLN A 419 18.29 -2.53 -21.96
C GLN A 419 18.55 -1.34 -21.04
N CYS A 420 19.27 -1.54 -19.93
CA CYS A 420 19.56 -0.47 -18.99
C CYS A 420 20.82 0.30 -19.39
N LEU A 421 20.80 1.61 -19.20
CA LEU A 421 21.93 2.51 -19.43
C LEU A 421 22.53 2.94 -18.10
N PHE A 422 23.85 2.73 -17.95
CA PHE A 422 24.64 3.21 -16.82
C PHE A 422 25.79 4.05 -17.38
N ASP A 423 25.93 5.28 -16.90
CA ASP A 423 27.11 6.09 -17.20
C ASP A 423 28.32 5.73 -16.32
N SER A 424 29.45 6.42 -16.54
CA SER A 424 30.71 6.09 -15.87
C SER A 424 30.70 6.27 -14.35
N THR A 425 29.71 6.98 -13.80
CA THR A 425 29.58 7.24 -12.35
C THR A 425 28.54 6.34 -11.68
N SER A 426 27.86 5.49 -12.46
CA SER A 426 26.80 4.60 -11.99
C SER A 426 27.22 3.14 -12.17
N THR A 427 27.53 2.45 -11.07
CA THR A 427 27.97 1.05 -11.12
C THR A 427 27.00 0.10 -10.42
N ILE A 428 26.94 -1.15 -10.90
CA ILE A 428 26.30 -2.24 -10.18
C ILE A 428 27.32 -2.84 -9.22
N SER A 429 26.95 -2.98 -7.94
CA SER A 429 27.81 -3.55 -6.91
C SER A 429 27.06 -4.58 -6.05
N TYR A 430 27.82 -5.46 -5.41
CA TYR A 430 27.30 -6.57 -4.61
C TYR A 430 28.09 -6.62 -3.28
N SER A 431 27.46 -7.09 -2.20
CA SER A 431 28.17 -7.34 -0.93
C SER A 431 29.16 -8.51 -1.07
N ASP A 432 30.17 -8.56 -0.19
CA ASP A 432 31.27 -9.55 -0.27
C ASP A 432 30.78 -11.01 -0.26
N GLY A 433 29.63 -11.27 0.37
CA GLY A 433 28.99 -12.59 0.35
C GLY A 433 28.65 -13.09 -1.05
N TRP A 434 28.60 -12.21 -2.06
CA TRP A 434 28.32 -12.56 -3.46
C TRP A 434 29.55 -12.98 -4.27
N ASN A 435 30.74 -12.99 -3.66
CA ASN A 435 32.02 -13.32 -4.30
C ASN A 435 32.37 -14.82 -4.19
N ASN A 436 31.44 -15.70 -4.57
CA ASN A 436 31.70 -17.14 -4.72
C ASN A 436 31.20 -17.65 -6.08
N PRO A 437 31.59 -18.87 -6.52
CA PRO A 437 31.21 -19.41 -7.82
C PRO A 437 29.68 -19.41 -8.06
N ASN A 438 28.90 -19.74 -7.02
CA ASN A 438 27.44 -19.76 -7.07
C ASN A 438 26.85 -18.34 -7.27
N GLY A 439 27.44 -17.32 -6.66
CA GLY A 439 27.04 -15.93 -6.80
C GLY A 439 27.25 -15.39 -8.20
N ASN A 440 28.28 -15.86 -8.92
CA ASN A 440 28.51 -15.47 -10.32
C ASN A 440 27.47 -16.04 -11.29
N GLU A 441 26.82 -17.16 -10.93
CA GLU A 441 25.78 -17.81 -11.75
C GLU A 441 24.37 -17.26 -11.48
N ILE A 442 24.18 -16.58 -10.34
CA ILE A 442 22.89 -15.95 -9.95
C ILE A 442 22.84 -14.47 -10.39
N LYS A 443 24.01 -13.86 -10.63
CA LYS A 443 24.17 -12.55 -11.31
C LYS A 443 23.76 -12.69 -12.78
N TYR A 444 22.48 -12.97 -13.05
CA TYR A 444 21.93 -12.99 -14.39
C TYR A 444 21.84 -11.56 -14.93
N TYR A 445 22.87 -11.14 -15.67
CA TYR A 445 22.72 -10.07 -16.64
C TYR A 445 21.78 -10.59 -17.73
N SER A 446 20.47 -10.37 -17.61
CA SER A 446 19.51 -10.75 -18.65
C SER A 446 19.71 -9.89 -19.89
N PHE A 447 20.58 -10.38 -20.76
CA PHE A 447 21.03 -9.78 -22.00
C PHE A 447 19.93 -9.07 -22.80
N GLY A 448 20.28 -7.83 -23.14
CA GLY A 448 19.67 -7.00 -24.16
C GLY A 448 20.18 -5.58 -23.98
N GLY A 449 21.43 -5.26 -24.30
CA GLY A 449 21.88 -3.85 -24.38
C GLY A 449 22.78 -3.30 -23.26
N CYS A 450 23.09 -4.04 -22.19
CA CYS A 450 24.14 -3.63 -21.26
C CYS A 450 25.52 -4.03 -21.82
N THR A 451 26.41 -3.06 -22.10
CA THR A 451 27.76 -3.31 -22.66
C THR A 451 28.77 -3.70 -21.59
N GLY A 452 28.53 -4.81 -20.87
CA GLY A 452 29.45 -5.36 -19.88
C GLY A 452 29.93 -6.76 -20.27
N ASN A 453 31.25 -6.99 -20.23
CA ASN A 453 31.86 -8.29 -20.53
C ASN A 453 31.56 -9.30 -19.41
N ALA A 454 30.86 -10.40 -19.71
CA ALA A 454 30.72 -11.53 -18.79
C ALA A 454 31.95 -12.44 -18.84
N SER A 455 32.44 -12.88 -17.67
CA SER A 455 33.58 -13.80 -17.55
C SER A 455 33.15 -15.28 -17.65
N SER A 456 33.54 -15.92 -18.75
CA SER A 456 33.68 -17.38 -19.03
C SER A 456 32.45 -18.30 -18.95
N GLU A 457 32.02 -18.82 -20.11
CA GLU A 457 30.91 -19.77 -20.35
C GLU A 457 31.36 -21.24 -20.55
N SER A 458 32.51 -21.66 -20.01
CA SER A 458 33.07 -23.01 -20.20
C SER A 458 33.25 -23.74 -18.87
N ILE A 459 32.80 -25.00 -18.78
CA ILE A 459 33.08 -25.90 -17.64
C ILE A 459 33.96 -27.04 -18.13
N SER A 460 35.08 -27.28 -17.44
CA SER A 460 35.93 -28.45 -17.65
C SER A 460 35.76 -29.46 -16.52
N ILE A 461 35.53 -30.73 -16.86
CA ILE A 461 35.43 -31.83 -15.91
C ILE A 461 36.55 -32.84 -16.20
N SER A 462 37.24 -33.34 -15.18
CA SER A 462 38.29 -34.37 -15.32
C SER A 462 38.24 -35.38 -14.19
N THR A 463 38.62 -36.64 -14.47
CA THR A 463 38.74 -37.70 -13.47
C THR A 463 39.92 -37.50 -12.52
N THR A 464 40.84 -36.59 -12.87
CA THR A 464 42.00 -36.16 -12.07
C THR A 464 41.93 -34.66 -11.79
N GLY A 465 41.77 -34.29 -10.52
CA GLY A 465 41.90 -32.90 -10.06
C GLY A 465 40.70 -31.96 -10.30
N SER A 466 39.53 -32.46 -10.70
CA SER A 466 38.32 -31.63 -10.82
C SER A 466 37.45 -31.65 -9.55
N LEU A 467 36.63 -30.61 -9.38
CA LEU A 467 35.68 -30.45 -8.27
C LEU A 467 34.42 -31.32 -8.39
N TYR A 468 34.20 -31.98 -9.53
CA TYR A 468 32.96 -32.69 -9.83
C TYR A 468 33.24 -34.15 -10.17
N SER A 469 32.57 -35.06 -9.47
CA SER A 469 32.74 -36.51 -9.67
C SER A 469 31.77 -37.10 -10.71
N SER A 470 30.88 -36.28 -11.28
CA SER A 470 29.94 -36.71 -12.31
C SER A 470 29.45 -35.55 -13.20
N ILE A 471 28.91 -35.88 -14.38
CA ILE A 471 28.38 -34.90 -15.34
C ILE A 471 27.11 -34.26 -14.80
N ILE A 472 26.26 -35.03 -14.11
CA ILE A 472 25.03 -34.49 -13.52
C ILE A 472 25.32 -33.46 -12.43
N GLN A 473 26.38 -33.65 -11.63
CA GLN A 473 26.79 -32.66 -10.63
C GLN A 473 27.23 -31.36 -11.29
N ALA A 474 28.02 -31.44 -12.36
CA ALA A 474 28.49 -30.27 -13.10
C ALA A 474 27.35 -29.52 -13.80
N ILE A 475 26.37 -30.23 -14.37
CA ILE A 475 25.18 -29.63 -14.99
C ILE A 475 24.27 -29.01 -13.92
N ASN A 476 24.05 -29.68 -12.79
CA ASN A 476 23.19 -29.20 -11.70
C ASN A 476 23.76 -27.99 -10.94
N GLN A 477 25.06 -27.69 -11.08
CA GLN A 477 25.57 -26.41 -10.60
C GLN A 477 25.04 -25.25 -11.43
N LYS A 478 24.84 -25.42 -12.74
CA LYS A 478 24.32 -24.36 -13.61
C LYS A 478 22.81 -24.23 -13.48
N THR A 479 22.36 -23.03 -13.16
CA THR A 479 20.94 -22.68 -13.14
C THR A 479 20.29 -22.84 -14.51
N GLN A 480 19.10 -23.42 -14.53
CA GLN A 480 18.32 -23.68 -15.72
C GLN A 480 17.86 -22.35 -16.36
N GLY A 481 17.95 -22.22 -17.70
CA GLY A 481 17.32 -21.13 -18.46
C GLY A 481 18.22 -20.15 -19.24
N GLY A 482 19.55 -20.28 -19.22
CA GLY A 482 20.44 -19.42 -20.02
C GLY A 482 20.18 -19.50 -21.54
N GLN A 483 20.25 -18.36 -22.25
CA GLN A 483 20.21 -18.33 -23.73
C GLN A 483 21.55 -18.71 -24.38
N SER A 484 22.63 -18.82 -23.62
CA SER A 484 23.94 -19.21 -24.13
C SER A 484 24.17 -20.72 -24.10
N LEU A 485 24.97 -21.18 -25.06
CA LEU A 485 25.38 -22.57 -25.21
C LEU A 485 26.26 -22.98 -24.03
N LEU A 486 25.76 -23.85 -23.16
CA LEU A 486 26.59 -24.45 -22.12
C LEU A 486 27.62 -25.36 -22.79
N THR A 487 28.91 -25.01 -22.74
CA THR A 487 29.97 -25.91 -23.23
C THR A 487 30.58 -26.70 -22.09
N LEU A 488 30.44 -28.03 -22.18
CA LEU A 488 30.95 -29.01 -21.25
C LEU A 488 32.15 -29.72 -21.88
N SER A 489 33.36 -29.41 -21.41
CA SER A 489 34.58 -30.09 -21.82
C SER A 489 34.85 -31.25 -20.86
N ILE A 490 34.65 -32.47 -21.34
CA ILE A 490 34.78 -33.71 -20.57
C ILE A 490 36.15 -34.33 -20.84
N GLY A 491 36.94 -34.47 -19.77
CA GLY A 491 38.24 -35.11 -19.82
C GLY A 491 38.18 -36.61 -20.07
N GLN A 492 39.36 -37.19 -20.21
CA GLN A 492 39.53 -38.62 -20.44
C GLN A 492 38.92 -39.45 -19.29
N GLY A 493 38.24 -40.54 -19.65
CA GLY A 493 37.70 -41.52 -18.71
C GLY A 493 36.31 -42.04 -19.06
N THR A 494 35.82 -42.93 -18.21
CA THR A 494 34.45 -43.46 -18.26
C THR A 494 33.58 -42.72 -17.26
N TRP A 495 32.54 -42.05 -17.76
CA TRP A 495 31.60 -41.26 -16.99
C TRP A 495 30.26 -41.98 -16.90
N GLN A 496 29.86 -42.31 -15.67
CA GLN A 496 28.64 -43.04 -15.37
C GLN A 496 27.61 -42.10 -14.75
N ASP A 497 26.60 -41.72 -15.52
CA ASP A 497 25.53 -40.81 -15.10
C ASP A 497 24.15 -41.39 -15.45
N ASP A 498 23.11 -41.01 -14.72
CA ASP A 498 21.73 -41.43 -15.01
C ASP A 498 20.81 -40.21 -14.92
N GLY A 499 19.86 -40.12 -15.86
CA GLY A 499 18.88 -39.02 -15.92
C GLY A 499 19.50 -37.63 -16.07
N LEU A 500 20.29 -37.39 -17.13
CA LEU A 500 20.84 -36.06 -17.45
C LEU A 500 19.71 -35.05 -17.73
N MET A 501 19.32 -34.29 -16.71
CA MET A 501 18.30 -33.24 -16.82
C MET A 501 18.96 -31.92 -17.22
N ILE A 502 18.87 -31.58 -18.50
CA ILE A 502 19.41 -30.33 -19.04
C ILE A 502 18.32 -29.26 -18.96
N GLY A 503 18.51 -28.25 -18.11
CA GLY A 503 17.61 -27.10 -18.03
C GLY A 503 18.06 -25.88 -18.86
N ALA A 504 19.13 -25.99 -19.65
CA ALA A 504 19.58 -24.94 -20.57
C ALA A 504 18.87 -25.03 -21.93
N ARG A 505 18.73 -23.92 -22.68
CA ARG A 505 18.17 -23.95 -24.05
C ARG A 505 19.06 -24.71 -25.04
N SER A 506 20.37 -24.79 -24.82
CA SER A 506 21.33 -25.53 -25.66
C SER A 506 22.57 -25.95 -24.87
N ILE A 507 23.08 -27.16 -25.11
CA ILE A 507 24.33 -27.68 -24.52
C ILE A 507 25.26 -28.18 -25.64
N LYS A 508 26.55 -27.94 -25.50
CA LYS A 508 27.64 -28.52 -26.29
C LYS A 508 28.46 -29.41 -25.38
N ILE A 509 28.60 -30.68 -25.74
CA ILE A 509 29.44 -31.63 -25.00
C ILE A 509 30.65 -31.94 -25.86
N GLU A 510 31.84 -31.70 -25.32
CA GLU A 510 33.13 -31.94 -25.98
C GLU A 510 33.93 -32.95 -25.16
N GLY A 511 34.09 -34.17 -25.67
CA GLY A 511 35.01 -35.14 -25.09
C GLY A 511 36.46 -34.87 -25.49
N SER A 512 37.43 -35.42 -24.75
CA SER A 512 38.86 -35.31 -25.07
C SER A 512 39.27 -36.07 -26.35
N GLY A 513 38.43 -37.01 -26.81
CA GLY A 513 38.63 -37.74 -28.06
C GLY A 513 37.66 -38.91 -28.25
N VAL A 514 37.51 -39.36 -29.50
CA VAL A 514 36.77 -40.59 -29.86
C VAL A 514 37.54 -41.77 -29.26
N ASN A 515 37.01 -42.39 -28.20
CA ASN A 515 37.61 -43.45 -27.34
C ASN A 515 38.37 -42.99 -26.09
N GLU A 516 38.55 -41.68 -25.88
CA GLU A 516 39.13 -41.18 -24.64
C GLU A 516 38.08 -40.79 -23.62
N THR A 517 36.93 -40.31 -24.10
CA THR A 517 35.76 -40.00 -23.27
C THR A 517 34.66 -40.99 -23.57
N ILE A 518 34.28 -41.80 -22.58
CA ILE A 518 33.19 -42.77 -22.68
C ILE A 518 32.06 -42.32 -21.76
N LEU A 519 30.89 -42.05 -22.33
CA LEU A 519 29.67 -41.73 -21.58
C LEU A 519 28.80 -42.99 -21.49
N MET A 520 28.37 -43.36 -20.29
CA MET A 520 27.50 -44.53 -20.10
C MET A 520 26.48 -44.29 -19.01
N ASN A 521 25.34 -44.99 -19.11
CA ASN A 521 24.34 -44.97 -18.05
C ASN A 521 24.92 -45.61 -16.78
N LYS A 522 24.63 -45.00 -15.62
CA LYS A 522 24.97 -45.61 -14.34
C LYS A 522 24.18 -46.91 -14.19
N ALA A 523 24.89 -48.04 -14.04
CA ALA A 523 24.23 -49.31 -13.77
C ALA A 523 23.61 -49.28 -12.36
N THR A 524 22.29 -49.41 -12.27
CA THR A 524 21.59 -49.67 -11.01
C THR A 524 21.88 -51.10 -10.57
N ASN A 525 22.55 -51.27 -9.43
CA ASN A 525 22.53 -52.54 -8.69
C ASN A 525 21.32 -52.60 -7.78
#